data_AF-A0A165PWC3-F1
#
_entry.id   AF-A0A165PWC3-F1
#
_cell.length_a   1.000
_cell.length_b   1.000
_cell.length_c   1.000
_cell.angle_alpha   90.00
_cell.angle_beta   90.00
_cell.angle_gamma   90.00
#
_symmetry.space_group_name_H-M   'P 1'
#
loop_
_entity.id
_entity.type
_entity.pdbx_description
1 polymer ?
#
loop_
_entity_poly.entity_id
_entity_poly.type
_entity_poly.pdbx_seq_one_letter_code
_entity_poly.pdbx_strand_id
1 'polypeptide(L)'
;MSMLSQGVISVLSSCGPIGATLDVTPVSGPNGDIDWLNCGVNNGGWQPAYVTVNDLITKDLGMAIQEPNSPFKACAPFVDMFEQYANEFGVPSILIASIAMQESTCNPQTQGGAGEQGLMQLTEDKCGAAPGGNCKDPAYNIRTGTEYFANTLKSNNGNVLLTLGNYNGWPEGMTYGQAVAAANGPCCRCQNNLDYIHQNVNGWMQNINPYESNPRIGKYFNLDKCFA
;
A
#
# COMPACT_ATOMS: atom_id res chain seq x y z
N MET A 1 -17.36 -25.90 7.93
CA MET A 1 -16.99 -26.45 6.60
C MET A 1 -16.36 -25.29 5.84
N SER A 2 -15.03 -25.21 5.85
CA SER A 2 -14.27 -24.08 5.33
C SER A 2 -14.42 -24.02 3.81
N MET A 3 -15.12 -23.02 3.29
CA MET A 3 -15.08 -22.73 1.85
C MET A 3 -13.68 -22.20 1.55
N LEU A 4 -12.87 -23.00 0.87
CA LEU A 4 -11.64 -22.53 0.23
C LEU A 4 -12.03 -21.37 -0.70
N SER A 5 -11.49 -20.17 -0.46
CA SER A 5 -11.88 -18.98 -1.22
C SER A 5 -11.52 -19.16 -2.70
N GLN A 6 -12.44 -18.74 -3.57
CA GLN A 6 -12.42 -18.92 -5.01
C GLN A 6 -11.45 -17.96 -5.72
N GLY A 7 -10.22 -17.80 -5.21
CA GLY A 7 -9.22 -16.88 -5.78
C GLY A 7 -9.58 -15.39 -5.64
N VAL A 8 -10.62 -15.05 -4.89
CA VAL A 8 -11.06 -13.70 -4.56
C VAL A 8 -11.36 -13.59 -3.06
N ILE A 9 -11.22 -12.40 -2.51
CA ILE A 9 -11.47 -12.10 -1.10
C ILE A 9 -12.94 -12.35 -0.74
N SER A 10 -13.16 -12.87 0.45
CA SER A 10 -14.51 -13.10 0.99
C SER A 10 -14.53 -12.75 2.47
N VAL A 11 -15.09 -11.57 2.78
CA VAL A 11 -15.20 -11.03 4.13
C VAL A 11 -16.60 -10.48 4.36
N LEU A 12 -16.95 -10.24 5.63
CA LEU A 12 -18.16 -9.50 5.97
C LEU A 12 -17.94 -8.02 5.65
N SER A 13 -18.90 -7.41 4.96
CA SER A 13 -18.83 -6.01 4.51
C SER A 13 -20.10 -5.26 4.91
N SER A 14 -19.91 -4.09 5.52
CA SER A 14 -20.96 -3.08 5.71
C SER A 14 -21.07 -2.10 4.53
N CYS A 15 -20.10 -2.10 3.61
CA CYS A 15 -20.05 -1.19 2.46
C CYS A 15 -20.83 -1.68 1.23
N GLY A 16 -21.67 -2.70 1.39
CA GLY A 16 -22.30 -3.38 0.26
C GLY A 16 -21.36 -4.39 -0.42
N PRO A 17 -21.63 -4.74 -1.70
CA PRO A 17 -20.88 -5.77 -2.42
C PRO A 17 -19.38 -5.46 -2.50
N ILE A 18 -18.54 -6.46 -2.26
CA ILE A 18 -17.08 -6.34 -2.34
C ILE A 18 -16.63 -6.01 -3.78
N GLY A 19 -17.37 -6.53 -4.77
CA GLY A 19 -17.04 -6.31 -6.19
C GLY A 19 -15.77 -7.00 -6.66
N ALA A 20 -15.20 -7.92 -5.88
CA ALA A 20 -13.96 -8.62 -6.22
C ALA A 20 -14.08 -9.47 -7.50
N THR A 21 -13.03 -9.46 -8.30
CA THR A 21 -12.90 -10.20 -9.56
C THR A 21 -11.63 -11.04 -9.57
N LEU A 22 -11.61 -12.16 -10.30
CA LEU A 22 -10.39 -12.96 -10.46
C LEU A 22 -9.29 -12.17 -11.19
N ASP A 23 -9.68 -11.46 -12.24
CA ASP A 23 -8.78 -10.62 -13.02
C ASP A 23 -8.66 -9.23 -12.40
N VAL A 24 -7.47 -8.66 -12.48
CA VAL A 24 -7.22 -7.27 -12.11
C VAL A 24 -7.67 -6.37 -13.26
N THR A 25 -8.43 -5.33 -12.92
CA THR A 25 -8.98 -4.32 -13.81
C THR A 25 -8.64 -2.93 -13.26
N PRO A 26 -8.94 -1.83 -13.96
CA PRO A 26 -8.70 -0.49 -13.44
C PRO A 26 -9.37 -0.17 -12.09
N VAL A 27 -10.49 -0.82 -11.79
CA VAL A 27 -11.32 -0.48 -10.62
C VAL A 27 -11.57 -1.65 -9.69
N SER A 28 -11.23 -2.90 -10.08
CA SER A 28 -11.42 -4.08 -9.24
C SER A 28 -10.31 -5.12 -9.44
N GLY A 29 -10.25 -6.08 -8.52
CA GLY A 29 -9.36 -7.23 -8.59
C GLY A 29 -9.69 -8.24 -7.48
N PRO A 30 -8.79 -9.20 -7.23
CA PRO A 30 -9.03 -10.26 -6.25
C PRO A 30 -9.33 -9.77 -4.84
N ASN A 31 -8.87 -8.56 -4.49
CA ASN A 31 -9.06 -7.94 -3.18
C ASN A 31 -10.16 -6.88 -3.14
N GLY A 32 -11.06 -6.86 -4.13
CA GLY A 32 -12.25 -6.02 -4.14
C GLY A 32 -12.15 -4.78 -5.02
N ASP A 33 -13.30 -4.14 -5.22
CA ASP A 33 -13.46 -2.93 -6.02
C ASP A 33 -12.97 -1.69 -5.25
N ILE A 34 -12.44 -0.70 -5.97
CA ILE A 34 -11.91 0.54 -5.39
C ILE A 34 -12.96 1.34 -4.64
N ASP A 35 -14.23 1.33 -5.04
CA ASP A 35 -15.30 2.01 -4.31
C ASP A 35 -15.64 1.28 -3.00
N TRP A 36 -15.47 -0.04 -2.96
CA TRP A 36 -15.57 -0.82 -1.73
C TRP A 36 -14.38 -0.58 -0.80
N LEU A 37 -13.15 -0.58 -1.33
CA LEU A 37 -11.93 -0.27 -0.59
C LEU A 37 -11.97 1.16 -0.01
N ASN A 38 -12.50 2.11 -0.78
CA ASN A 38 -12.65 3.51 -0.40
C ASN A 38 -14.03 3.84 0.17
N CYS A 39 -14.69 2.85 0.77
CA CYS A 39 -16.04 3.00 1.30
C CYS A 39 -16.24 4.30 2.07
N GLY A 40 -17.22 5.11 1.67
CA GLY A 40 -17.56 6.34 2.40
C GLY A 40 -16.71 7.56 2.10
N VAL A 41 -15.57 7.46 1.40
CA VAL A 41 -14.72 8.62 1.03
C VAL A 41 -15.55 9.72 0.34
N ASN A 42 -16.44 9.33 -0.57
CA ASN A 42 -17.31 10.25 -1.32
C ASN A 42 -18.65 10.56 -0.60
N ASN A 43 -18.94 9.90 0.52
CA ASN A 43 -20.25 9.89 1.19
C ASN A 43 -20.13 10.19 2.70
N GLY A 44 -19.26 11.14 3.08
CA GLY A 44 -19.21 11.67 4.44
C GLY A 44 -18.08 11.14 5.33
N GLY A 45 -17.24 10.25 4.83
CA GLY A 45 -16.01 9.84 5.50
C GLY A 45 -15.66 8.37 5.27
N TRP A 46 -14.38 8.09 5.06
CA TRP A 46 -13.86 6.75 4.80
C TRP A 46 -14.08 5.81 5.99
N GLN A 47 -14.71 4.66 5.74
CA GLN A 47 -14.91 3.60 6.72
C GLN A 47 -14.58 2.26 6.05
N PRO A 48 -13.31 1.83 6.06
CA PRO A 48 -12.93 0.60 5.37
C PRO A 48 -13.56 -0.62 6.01
N ALA A 49 -13.88 -1.63 5.19
CA ALA A 49 -14.26 -2.93 5.70
C ALA A 49 -13.16 -3.52 6.59
N TYR A 50 -13.55 -4.32 7.57
CA TYR A 50 -12.59 -5.04 8.39
C TYR A 50 -12.02 -6.22 7.60
N VAL A 51 -10.73 -6.13 7.28
CA VAL A 51 -9.97 -7.15 6.53
C VAL A 51 -8.66 -7.40 7.25
N THR A 52 -8.27 -8.66 7.42
CA THR A 52 -6.98 -9.03 7.98
C THR A 52 -5.98 -9.38 6.87
N VAL A 53 -4.69 -9.45 7.21
CA VAL A 53 -3.65 -9.92 6.27
C VAL A 53 -3.93 -11.31 5.70
N ASN A 54 -4.64 -12.17 6.44
CA ASN A 54 -4.96 -13.54 6.02
C ASN A 54 -6.17 -13.61 5.06
N ASP A 55 -6.97 -12.54 4.99
CA ASP A 55 -8.11 -12.47 4.07
C ASP A 55 -7.66 -12.02 2.67
N LEU A 56 -6.53 -11.31 2.57
CA LEU A 56 -6.00 -10.82 1.30
C LEU A 56 -5.53 -11.98 0.40
N ILE A 57 -5.87 -11.89 -0.87
CA ILE A 57 -5.30 -12.72 -1.93
C ILE A 57 -3.97 -12.08 -2.34
N THR A 58 -2.86 -12.80 -2.22
CA THR A 58 -1.54 -12.27 -2.58
C THR A 58 -0.72 -13.27 -3.38
N LYS A 59 0.21 -12.78 -4.19
CA LYS A 59 1.31 -13.59 -4.69
C LYS A 59 2.36 -13.81 -3.59
N ASP A 60 3.19 -14.82 -3.77
CA ASP A 60 4.42 -14.98 -2.99
C ASP A 60 5.52 -14.09 -3.59
N LEU A 61 6.26 -13.34 -2.74
CA LEU A 61 7.28 -12.40 -3.22
C LEU A 61 8.46 -13.12 -3.90
N GLY A 62 8.92 -14.22 -3.30
CA GLY A 62 10.04 -15.01 -3.83
C GLY A 62 9.72 -15.62 -5.19
N MET A 63 8.47 -16.02 -5.43
CA MET A 63 7.99 -16.48 -6.73
C MET A 63 7.76 -15.32 -7.70
N ALA A 64 7.09 -14.25 -7.25
CA ALA A 64 6.75 -13.09 -8.07
C ALA A 64 7.99 -12.47 -8.71
N ILE A 65 9.07 -12.30 -7.94
CA ILE A 65 10.30 -11.68 -8.45
C ILE A 65 11.01 -12.51 -9.51
N GLN A 66 10.77 -13.83 -9.59
CA GLN A 66 11.38 -14.66 -10.62
C GLN A 66 10.72 -14.48 -11.99
N GLU A 67 9.47 -13.97 -12.03
CA GLU A 67 8.77 -13.73 -13.29
C GLU A 67 9.50 -12.68 -14.15
N PRO A 68 9.64 -12.89 -15.47
CA PRO A 68 10.43 -12.02 -16.34
C PRO A 68 10.02 -10.54 -16.30
N ASN A 69 8.71 -10.28 -16.18
CA ASN A 69 8.13 -8.94 -16.22
C ASN A 69 7.68 -8.45 -14.83
N SER A 70 8.21 -9.04 -13.76
CA SER A 70 7.83 -8.64 -12.41
C SER A 70 8.22 -7.19 -12.12
N PRO A 71 7.31 -6.34 -11.60
CA PRO A 71 7.68 -5.03 -11.07
C PRO A 71 8.72 -5.12 -9.93
N PHE A 72 8.73 -6.23 -9.16
CA PHE A 72 9.64 -6.40 -8.03
C PHE A 72 11.10 -6.64 -8.44
N LYS A 73 11.42 -6.72 -9.74
CA LYS A 73 12.83 -6.67 -10.19
C LYS A 73 13.57 -5.45 -9.65
N ALA A 74 12.88 -4.32 -9.48
CA ALA A 74 13.45 -3.12 -8.84
C ALA A 74 13.84 -3.35 -7.37
N CYS A 75 13.18 -4.27 -6.68
CA CYS A 75 13.44 -4.64 -5.29
C CYS A 75 14.45 -5.78 -5.13
N ALA A 76 15.01 -6.33 -6.22
CA ALA A 76 15.87 -7.51 -6.17
C ALA A 76 17.02 -7.43 -5.16
N PRO A 77 17.71 -6.28 -4.97
CA PRO A 77 18.77 -6.17 -3.96
C PRO A 77 18.28 -6.25 -2.50
N PHE A 78 16.97 -6.19 -2.26
CA PHE A 78 16.38 -6.01 -0.93
C PHE A 78 15.39 -7.12 -0.54
N VAL A 79 15.15 -8.12 -1.40
CA VAL A 79 14.17 -9.19 -1.13
C VAL A 79 14.45 -9.90 0.19
N ASP A 80 15.70 -10.31 0.41
CA ASP A 80 16.09 -10.99 1.66
C ASP A 80 15.79 -10.13 2.90
N MET A 81 15.94 -8.80 2.79
CA MET A 81 15.60 -7.87 3.89
C MET A 81 14.08 -7.76 4.07
N PHE A 82 13.31 -7.69 2.99
CA PHE A 82 11.84 -7.72 3.07
C PHE A 82 11.34 -9.01 3.71
N GLU A 83 11.87 -10.17 3.31
CA GLU A 83 11.51 -11.47 3.89
C GLU A 83 11.92 -11.56 5.36
N GLN A 84 13.16 -11.17 5.69
CA GLN A 84 13.66 -11.18 7.06
C GLN A 84 12.78 -10.36 8.00
N TYR A 85 12.55 -9.09 7.67
CA TYR A 85 11.83 -8.19 8.56
C TYR A 85 10.32 -8.44 8.57
N ALA A 86 9.74 -8.84 7.43
CA ALA A 86 8.35 -9.26 7.41
C ALA A 86 8.11 -10.49 8.30
N ASN A 87 9.03 -11.46 8.29
CA ASN A 87 9.01 -12.59 9.21
C ASN A 87 9.23 -12.18 10.67
N GLU A 88 10.16 -11.26 10.96
CA GLU A 88 10.39 -10.71 12.32
C GLU A 88 9.11 -10.13 12.93
N PHE A 89 8.31 -9.42 12.11
CA PHE A 89 7.10 -8.72 12.57
C PHE A 89 5.78 -9.45 12.27
N GLY A 90 5.83 -10.65 11.68
CA GLY A 90 4.65 -11.47 11.43
C GLY A 90 3.69 -10.91 10.37
N VAL A 91 4.23 -10.31 9.31
CA VAL A 91 3.46 -9.76 8.17
C VAL A 91 3.94 -10.39 6.85
N PRO A 92 3.14 -10.39 5.77
CA PRO A 92 3.58 -10.91 4.48
C PRO A 92 4.68 -10.05 3.84
N SER A 93 5.75 -10.67 3.34
CA SER A 93 6.85 -9.93 2.67
C SER A 93 6.40 -9.19 1.41
N ILE A 94 5.50 -9.79 0.63
CA ILE A 94 4.89 -9.16 -0.55
C ILE A 94 4.15 -7.86 -0.19
N LEU A 95 3.54 -7.77 0.99
CA LEU A 95 2.86 -6.57 1.46
C LEU A 95 3.87 -5.43 1.67
N ILE A 96 4.97 -5.72 2.37
CA ILE A 96 6.00 -4.73 2.68
C ILE A 96 6.72 -4.28 1.41
N ALA A 97 7.07 -5.22 0.52
CA ALA A 97 7.64 -4.89 -0.78
C ALA A 97 6.67 -4.06 -1.63
N SER A 98 5.35 -4.32 -1.54
CA SER A 98 4.32 -3.54 -2.25
C SER A 98 4.27 -2.09 -1.77
N ILE A 99 4.39 -1.86 -0.45
CA ILE A 99 4.55 -0.50 0.11
C ILE A 99 5.81 0.14 -0.47
N ALA A 100 6.97 -0.53 -0.44
CA ALA A 100 8.20 0.04 -0.98
C ALA A 100 8.13 0.37 -2.48
N MET A 101 7.45 -0.46 -3.28
CA MET A 101 7.18 -0.19 -4.68
C MET A 101 6.31 1.05 -4.88
N GLN A 102 5.28 1.21 -4.05
CA GLN A 102 4.37 2.34 -4.12
C GLN A 102 5.01 3.65 -3.64
N GLU A 103 5.84 3.57 -2.61
CA GLU A 103 6.46 4.72 -1.96
C GLU A 103 7.69 5.24 -2.71
N SER A 104 8.48 4.35 -3.31
CA SER A 104 9.78 4.72 -3.89
C SER A 104 10.15 3.98 -5.17
N THR A 105 9.29 3.09 -5.68
CA THR A 105 9.63 2.13 -6.73
C THR A 105 10.88 1.32 -6.37
N CYS A 106 11.02 0.97 -5.08
CA CYS A 106 12.21 0.34 -4.51
C CYS A 106 13.54 1.09 -4.77
N ASN A 107 13.50 2.42 -4.90
CA ASN A 107 14.71 3.24 -4.95
C ASN A 107 15.11 3.69 -3.52
N PRO A 108 16.23 3.18 -2.97
CA PRO A 108 16.63 3.51 -1.60
C PRO A 108 17.09 4.97 -1.44
N GLN A 109 17.34 5.69 -2.53
CA GLN A 109 17.79 7.08 -2.48
C GLN A 109 16.64 8.10 -2.52
N THR A 110 15.40 7.63 -2.72
CA THR A 110 14.22 8.50 -2.84
C THR A 110 14.06 9.41 -1.62
N GLN A 111 13.75 10.67 -1.89
CA GLN A 111 13.31 11.64 -0.91
C GLN A 111 11.93 12.17 -1.32
N GLY A 112 10.96 12.04 -0.42
CA GLY A 112 9.59 12.48 -0.62
C GLY A 112 9.45 13.99 -0.57
N GLY A 113 8.30 14.48 -1.03
CA GLY A 113 8.02 15.92 -1.13
C GLY A 113 7.94 16.63 0.22
N ALA A 114 7.66 15.91 1.31
CA ALA A 114 7.67 16.43 2.67
C ALA A 114 8.92 15.96 3.46
N GLY A 115 9.92 15.40 2.79
CA GLY A 115 11.21 15.02 3.37
C GLY A 115 11.32 13.55 3.78
N GLU A 116 10.34 12.73 3.45
CA GLU A 116 10.34 11.28 3.68
C GLU A 116 11.54 10.60 3.02
N GLN A 117 12.07 9.53 3.61
CA GLN A 117 13.35 8.96 3.19
C GLN A 117 13.29 7.49 2.85
N GLY A 118 13.95 7.12 1.75
CA GLY A 118 14.30 5.74 1.42
C GLY A 118 13.17 4.90 0.86
N LEU A 119 13.33 3.58 0.96
CA LEU A 119 12.45 2.57 0.35
C LEU A 119 11.00 2.67 0.83
N MET A 120 10.83 2.85 2.14
CA MET A 120 9.56 2.87 2.86
C MET A 120 9.07 4.30 3.16
N GLN A 121 9.77 5.32 2.66
CA GLN A 121 9.45 6.75 2.87
C GLN A 121 9.22 7.11 4.34
N LEU A 122 10.22 6.84 5.19
CA LEU A 122 10.16 7.17 6.61
C LEU A 122 10.23 8.68 6.82
N THR A 123 9.34 9.21 7.67
CA THR A 123 9.38 10.58 8.16
C THR A 123 10.51 10.79 9.18
N GLU A 124 10.93 12.04 9.36
CA GLU A 124 12.09 12.40 10.20
C GLU A 124 12.02 11.86 11.64
N ASP A 125 10.83 11.82 12.25
CA ASP A 125 10.62 11.29 13.60
C ASP A 125 11.01 9.81 13.75
N LYS A 126 11.07 9.06 12.65
CA LYS A 126 11.45 7.63 12.61
C LYS A 126 12.93 7.42 12.27
N CYS A 127 13.68 8.50 12.03
CA CYS A 127 15.07 8.43 11.58
C CYS A 127 16.09 8.56 12.72
N GLY A 128 15.66 8.83 13.95
CA GLY A 128 16.57 9.14 15.07
C GLY A 128 17.56 8.03 15.45
N ALA A 129 17.21 6.76 15.19
CA ALA A 129 18.06 5.61 15.47
C ALA A 129 18.84 5.11 14.23
N ALA A 130 18.80 5.87 13.12
CA ALA A 130 19.40 5.44 11.87
C ALA A 130 20.93 5.30 11.98
N PRO A 131 21.53 4.24 11.41
CA PRO A 131 22.96 4.01 11.47
C PRO A 131 23.71 5.16 10.81
N GLY A 132 24.59 5.83 11.56
CA GLY A 132 25.32 7.01 11.09
C GLY A 132 24.41 8.18 10.70
N GLY A 133 23.16 8.22 11.17
CA GLY A 133 22.16 9.21 10.77
C GLY A 133 21.57 8.98 9.38
N ASN A 134 21.90 7.87 8.71
CA ASN A 134 21.43 7.59 7.35
C ASN A 134 20.09 6.83 7.38
N CYS A 135 18.98 7.56 7.38
CA CYS A 135 17.64 6.96 7.35
C CYS A 135 17.31 6.24 6.04
N LYS A 136 18.12 6.46 4.99
CA LYS A 136 18.03 5.78 3.69
C LYS A 136 18.80 4.45 3.65
N ASP A 137 19.49 4.08 4.72
CA ASP A 137 20.10 2.75 4.83
C ASP A 137 19.01 1.67 4.63
N PRO A 138 19.14 0.77 3.63
CA PRO A 138 18.06 -0.16 3.27
C PRO A 138 17.61 -1.05 4.43
N ALA A 139 18.54 -1.59 5.21
CA ALA A 139 18.22 -2.48 6.32
C ALA A 139 17.45 -1.72 7.42
N TYR A 140 17.94 -0.56 7.82
CA TYR A 140 17.25 0.30 8.79
C TYR A 140 15.87 0.73 8.28
N ASN A 141 15.79 1.17 7.03
CA ASN A 141 14.59 1.75 6.45
C ASN A 141 13.47 0.71 6.31
N ILE A 142 13.79 -0.48 5.78
CA ILE A 142 12.83 -1.59 5.66
C ILE A 142 12.41 -2.07 7.04
N ARG A 143 13.35 -2.30 7.97
CA ARG A 143 13.02 -2.77 9.31
C ARG A 143 12.08 -1.81 10.03
N THR A 144 12.43 -0.52 10.06
CA THR A 144 11.67 0.51 10.76
C THR A 144 10.30 0.74 10.12
N GLY A 145 10.21 0.72 8.78
CA GLY A 145 8.93 0.79 8.07
C GLY A 145 8.03 -0.41 8.35
N THR A 146 8.61 -1.62 8.40
CA THR A 146 7.89 -2.86 8.73
C THR A 146 7.40 -2.86 10.17
N GLU A 147 8.25 -2.44 11.12
CA GLU A 147 7.91 -2.31 12.53
C GLU A 147 6.75 -1.31 12.73
N TYR A 148 6.84 -0.15 12.08
CA TYR A 148 5.77 0.86 12.10
C TYR A 148 4.46 0.29 11.54
N PHE A 149 4.51 -0.39 10.39
CA PHE A 149 3.32 -1.02 9.81
C PHE A 149 2.72 -2.06 10.74
N ALA A 150 3.52 -2.97 11.30
CA ALA A 150 3.04 -4.03 12.18
C ALA A 150 2.44 -3.50 13.49
N ASN A 151 3.07 -2.47 14.08
CA ASN A 151 2.53 -1.80 15.27
C ASN A 151 1.21 -1.08 14.97
N THR A 152 1.10 -0.43 13.80
CA THR A 152 -0.14 0.22 13.35
C THR A 152 -1.23 -0.82 13.06
N LEU A 153 -0.87 -1.96 12.47
CA LEU A 153 -1.78 -3.09 12.25
C LEU A 153 -2.34 -3.58 13.58
N LYS A 154 -1.48 -3.75 14.58
CA LYS A 154 -1.88 -4.14 15.94
C LYS A 154 -2.81 -3.10 16.59
N SER A 155 -2.52 -1.81 16.48
CA SER A 155 -3.39 -0.76 17.04
C SER A 155 -4.73 -0.65 16.33
N ASN A 156 -4.77 -1.02 15.04
CA ASN A 156 -5.98 -1.13 14.24
C ASN A 156 -6.70 -2.48 14.41
N ASN A 157 -6.38 -3.23 15.48
CA ASN A 157 -6.94 -4.54 15.78
C ASN A 157 -6.83 -5.56 14.62
N GLY A 158 -5.79 -5.45 13.78
CA GLY A 158 -5.58 -6.35 12.64
C GLY A 158 -6.26 -5.91 11.35
N ASN A 159 -6.90 -4.73 11.29
CA ASN A 159 -7.51 -4.22 10.06
C ASN A 159 -6.44 -3.69 9.09
N VAL A 160 -6.11 -4.48 8.06
CA VAL A 160 -5.05 -4.18 7.08
C VAL A 160 -5.42 -3.02 6.15
N LEU A 161 -6.70 -2.86 5.78
CA LEU A 161 -7.12 -1.73 4.92
C LEU A 161 -6.98 -0.41 5.65
N LEU A 162 -7.43 -0.35 6.91
CA LEU A 162 -7.23 0.82 7.77
C LEU A 162 -5.74 1.12 7.96
N THR A 163 -4.91 0.08 8.07
CA THR A 163 -3.46 0.22 8.24
C THR A 163 -2.77 0.77 6.99
N LEU A 164 -3.11 0.27 5.80
CA LEU A 164 -2.60 0.80 4.53
C LEU A 164 -3.03 2.25 4.32
N GLY A 165 -4.27 2.59 4.66
CA GLY A 165 -4.74 3.97 4.67
C GLY A 165 -3.92 4.85 5.61
N ASN A 166 -3.78 4.46 6.89
CA ASN A 166 -2.96 5.19 7.86
C ASN A 166 -1.50 5.36 7.40
N TYR A 167 -0.93 4.35 6.72
CA TYR A 167 0.42 4.44 6.16
C TYR A 167 0.53 5.56 5.11
N ASN A 168 -0.47 5.68 4.22
CA ASN A 168 -0.57 6.78 3.26
C ASN A 168 -1.13 8.09 3.87
N GLY A 169 -1.45 8.10 5.16
CA GLY A 169 -1.97 9.27 5.88
C GLY A 169 -3.49 9.45 5.83
N TRP A 170 -4.27 8.40 5.57
CA TRP A 170 -5.74 8.43 5.60
C TRP A 170 -6.24 8.11 7.02
N PRO A 171 -6.84 9.06 7.76
CA PRO A 171 -7.58 8.72 8.97
C PRO A 171 -8.94 8.10 8.63
N GLU A 172 -9.48 7.26 9.53
CA GLU A 172 -10.91 6.90 9.48
C GLU A 172 -11.76 8.18 9.50
N GLY A 173 -12.80 8.22 8.67
CA GLY A 173 -13.64 9.40 8.45
C GLY A 173 -13.09 10.38 7.40
N MET A 174 -11.93 10.13 6.77
CA MET A 174 -11.40 11.00 5.72
C MET A 174 -12.38 11.11 4.54
N THR A 175 -12.69 12.34 4.14
CA THR A 175 -13.51 12.64 2.98
C THR A 175 -12.65 12.88 1.74
N TYR A 176 -13.25 12.77 0.55
CA TYR A 176 -12.61 13.15 -0.71
C TYR A 176 -12.00 14.55 -0.66
N GLY A 177 -12.76 15.52 -0.12
CA GLY A 177 -12.31 16.91 -0.01
C GLY A 177 -11.08 17.09 0.86
N GLN A 178 -10.96 16.32 1.95
CA GLN A 178 -9.76 16.31 2.78
C GLN A 178 -8.58 15.67 2.05
N ALA A 179 -8.79 14.55 1.37
CA ALA A 179 -7.74 13.84 0.63
C ALA A 179 -7.08 14.72 -0.45
N VAL A 180 -7.86 15.56 -1.13
CA VAL A 180 -7.39 16.45 -2.20
C VAL A 180 -7.08 17.88 -1.73
N ALA A 181 -7.13 18.16 -0.42
CA ALA A 181 -7.03 19.52 0.10
C ALA A 181 -5.74 20.24 -0.31
N ALA A 182 -4.63 19.51 -0.45
CA ALA A 182 -3.34 20.06 -0.86
C ALA A 182 -3.21 20.33 -2.37
N ALA A 183 -4.20 19.97 -3.21
CA ALA A 183 -4.08 19.96 -4.67
C ALA A 183 -3.73 21.30 -5.34
N ASN A 184 -3.94 22.43 -4.67
CA ASN A 184 -3.57 23.77 -5.15
C ASN A 184 -2.59 24.48 -4.20
N GLY A 185 -2.00 23.74 -3.25
CA GLY A 185 -1.09 24.27 -2.23
C GLY A 185 0.38 24.15 -2.62
N PRO A 186 1.29 24.67 -1.76
CA PRO A 186 2.74 24.63 -2.00
C PRO A 186 3.31 23.20 -2.03
N CYS A 187 2.61 22.24 -1.44
CA CYS A 187 2.92 20.82 -1.56
C CYS A 187 1.75 20.09 -2.23
N CYS A 188 1.58 20.24 -3.54
CA CYS A 188 0.52 19.54 -4.27
C CYS A 188 0.55 18.02 -4.02
N ARG A 189 1.74 17.43 -3.91
CA ARG A 189 1.93 16.00 -3.65
C ARG A 189 1.64 15.56 -2.22
N CYS A 190 1.41 16.49 -1.29
CA CYS A 190 0.95 16.18 0.06
C CYS A 190 -0.55 15.80 0.10
N GLN A 191 -1.21 15.69 -1.05
CA GLN A 191 -2.52 15.03 -1.12
C GLN A 191 -2.40 13.56 -0.73
N ASN A 192 -3.45 13.01 -0.14
CA ASN A 192 -3.55 11.57 0.03
C ASN A 192 -3.87 10.92 -1.33
N ASN A 193 -3.09 9.90 -1.70
CA ASN A 193 -3.30 9.20 -2.96
C ASN A 193 -4.55 8.33 -2.85
N LEU A 194 -5.68 8.73 -3.42
CA LEU A 194 -6.95 8.00 -3.29
C LEU A 194 -6.96 6.62 -3.98
N ASP A 195 -5.98 6.31 -4.82
CA ASP A 195 -5.83 4.98 -5.42
C ASP A 195 -4.92 4.07 -4.59
N TYR A 196 -4.35 4.56 -3.47
CA TYR A 196 -3.25 3.89 -2.77
C TYR A 196 -3.57 2.44 -2.43
N ILE A 197 -4.68 2.23 -1.71
CA ILE A 197 -5.08 0.91 -1.23
C ILE A 197 -5.35 -0.04 -2.41
N HIS A 198 -6.10 0.42 -3.42
CA HIS A 198 -6.43 -0.40 -4.59
C HIS A 198 -5.19 -0.80 -5.40
N GLN A 199 -4.30 0.15 -5.66
CA GLN A 199 -3.02 -0.10 -6.34
C GLN A 199 -2.13 -1.05 -5.54
N ASN A 200 -2.16 -0.98 -4.21
CA ASN A 200 -1.42 -1.89 -3.34
C ASN A 200 -1.97 -3.32 -3.40
N VAL A 201 -3.25 -3.51 -3.08
CA VAL A 201 -3.83 -4.86 -2.90
C VAL A 201 -4.16 -5.55 -4.22
N ASN A 202 -4.52 -4.82 -5.27
CA ASN A 202 -4.86 -5.40 -6.58
C ASN A 202 -3.76 -5.21 -7.63
N GLY A 203 -2.86 -4.25 -7.47
CA GLY A 203 -1.69 -4.09 -8.36
C GLY A 203 -0.48 -4.84 -7.82
N TRP A 204 0.24 -4.21 -6.90
CA TRP A 204 1.53 -4.69 -6.42
C TRP A 204 1.47 -6.10 -5.83
N MET A 205 0.51 -6.39 -4.94
CA MET A 205 0.35 -7.72 -4.34
C MET A 205 -0.04 -8.81 -5.34
N GLN A 206 -0.48 -8.44 -6.55
CA GLN A 206 -0.76 -9.35 -7.67
C GLN A 206 0.40 -9.47 -8.67
N ASN A 207 1.58 -8.90 -8.36
CA ASN A 207 2.74 -8.80 -9.25
C ASN A 207 2.49 -7.95 -10.51
N ILE A 208 1.62 -6.92 -10.40
CA ILE A 208 1.26 -6.03 -11.51
C ILE A 208 1.71 -4.60 -11.15
N ASN A 209 2.33 -3.90 -12.10
CA ASN A 209 2.65 -2.48 -11.93
C ASN A 209 1.40 -1.61 -12.18
N PRO A 210 0.76 -1.02 -11.15
CA PRO A 210 -0.43 -0.21 -11.33
C PRO A 210 -0.21 1.07 -12.15
N TYR A 211 1.03 1.58 -12.20
CA TYR A 211 1.37 2.83 -12.87
C TYR A 211 1.60 2.66 -14.37
N GLU A 212 2.10 1.50 -14.78
CA GLU A 212 2.43 1.18 -16.18
C GLU A 212 1.39 0.30 -16.86
N SER A 213 0.41 -0.23 -16.11
CA SER A 213 -0.73 -0.95 -16.67
C SER A 213 -1.49 -0.07 -17.65
N ASN A 214 -2.01 -0.68 -18.72
CA ASN A 214 -2.83 0.01 -19.71
C ASN A 214 -4.16 -0.75 -19.93
N PRO A 215 -5.29 -0.21 -19.47
CA PRO A 215 -5.45 1.02 -18.66
C PRO A 215 -4.75 0.97 -17.28
N ARG A 216 -4.40 2.14 -16.73
CA ARG A 216 -3.82 2.26 -15.37
C ARG A 216 -4.78 1.74 -14.31
N ILE A 217 -4.24 1.17 -13.25
CA ILE A 217 -5.02 0.72 -12.09
C ILE A 217 -5.29 1.92 -11.18
N GLY A 218 -6.57 2.22 -10.96
CA GLY A 218 -7.04 3.38 -10.23
C GLY A 218 -8.25 4.03 -10.88
N LYS A 219 -8.88 4.92 -10.12
CA LYS A 219 -10.05 5.71 -10.50
C LYS A 219 -9.82 7.21 -10.30
N TYR A 220 -9.10 7.60 -9.25
CA TYR A 220 -9.05 8.98 -8.79
C TYR A 220 -7.94 9.78 -9.46
N PHE A 221 -6.73 9.19 -9.52
CA PHE A 221 -5.52 9.77 -10.08
C PHE A 221 -5.28 11.22 -9.62
N ASN A 222 -5.64 11.54 -8.37
CA ASN A 222 -5.66 12.93 -7.88
C ASN A 222 -4.26 13.55 -7.81
N LEU A 223 -3.22 12.72 -7.73
CA LEU A 223 -1.83 13.17 -7.79
C LEU A 223 -1.36 13.56 -9.20
N ASP A 224 -2.02 13.11 -10.27
CA ASP A 224 -1.63 13.46 -11.65
C ASP A 224 -1.67 14.98 -11.87
N LYS A 225 -2.53 15.68 -11.14
CA LYS A 225 -2.61 17.15 -11.13
C LYS A 225 -1.31 17.83 -10.70
N CYS A 226 -0.44 17.15 -9.96
CA CYS A 226 0.80 17.70 -9.42
C CYS A 226 2.01 17.53 -10.34
N PHE A 227 1.82 16.95 -11.52
CA PHE A 227 2.86 16.78 -12.54
C PHE A 227 2.74 17.81 -13.67
N ALA A 228 1.91 18.85 -13.48
CA ALA A 228 1.74 19.99 -14.38
C ALA A 228 2.75 21.12 -14.11
#